data_AF-A0A955F0X6-F1
#
_entry.id   AF-A0A955F0X6-F1
#
_cell.length_a   1.000
_cell.length_b   1.000
_cell.length_c   1.000
_cell.angle_alpha   90.00
_cell.angle_beta   90.00
_cell.angle_gamma   90.00
#
_symmetry.space_group_name_H-M   'P 1'
#
loop_
_entity.id
_entity.type
_entity.pdbx_description
1 polymer ?
#
loop_
_entity_poly.entity_id
_entity_poly.type
_entity_poly.pdbx_seq_one_letter_code
_entity_poly.pdbx_strand_id
1 'polypeptide(L)'
;MTVLRDAIVVVLVLSAMGAAQDDGASATGLEGLLGPDVVWARDIQSDVQTLCSEPFGGRAGAALPVVRDWLENRMRGCGLLPVGGRYRQPFALSGRRGVNLYGLLPATDRGPDSVPAPGYLVLGAHYDHLGKPGGRLHPGAADNAAGVAALLSVARQLGLRNRDRAILFVFFDLEEAGLLGSEAFVRAPPLPLDDCRWALSCDILGRPALGLLDDWLFVQGWEWTPGILADLETLRTKTPQRLGLFRTEIAGDRSDFVAFRNRGVPHLFFTTGEFEGYHGPEDLASTLDYPALLAQARFLTTCASHLASRRDRESFADVAASQLVEYADLEALARGIAQLPADRVPAERARQALALAARARLVLDRGEVHDDDRAWLMSVGRDLGRRLR
;
A
#
# COMPACT_ATOMS: atom_id res chain seq x y z
N MET A 1 -37.90 38.39 -24.82
CA MET A 1 -36.54 38.92 -25.02
C MET A 1 -35.58 37.77 -24.85
N THR A 2 -34.95 37.44 -25.96
CA THR A 2 -34.11 36.26 -26.21
C THR A 2 -32.66 36.56 -25.79
N VAL A 3 -31.85 35.50 -25.71
CA VAL A 3 -30.36 35.46 -25.75
C VAL A 3 -29.64 35.91 -24.45
N LEU A 4 -28.62 35.24 -23.88
CA LEU A 4 -27.55 34.38 -24.40
C LEU A 4 -27.13 33.28 -23.40
N ARG A 5 -26.73 32.16 -23.98
CA ARG A 5 -26.03 31.00 -23.42
C ARG A 5 -24.50 31.19 -23.48
N ASP A 6 -23.81 30.43 -22.64
CA ASP A 6 -22.45 29.86 -22.76
C ASP A 6 -21.21 30.77 -22.94
N ALA A 7 -20.23 30.59 -22.05
CA ALA A 7 -18.80 30.53 -22.40
C ALA A 7 -18.00 29.87 -21.26
N ILE A 8 -17.91 28.54 -21.28
CA ILE A 8 -16.85 27.80 -20.59
C ILE A 8 -15.58 27.96 -21.43
N VAL A 9 -14.57 28.63 -20.88
CA VAL A 9 -13.26 28.79 -21.53
C VAL A 9 -12.45 27.52 -21.30
N VAL A 10 -12.39 26.67 -22.32
CA VAL A 10 -11.41 25.57 -22.42
C VAL A 10 -10.13 26.14 -23.01
N VAL A 11 -9.05 26.17 -22.22
CA VAL A 11 -7.72 26.56 -22.69
C VAL A 11 -7.06 25.34 -23.34
N LEU A 12 -7.04 25.34 -24.68
CA LEU A 12 -6.22 24.46 -25.51
C LEU A 12 -4.83 25.09 -25.65
N VAL A 13 -3.80 24.43 -25.15
CA VAL A 13 -2.40 24.76 -25.48
C VAL A 13 -1.91 23.76 -26.53
N LEU A 14 -1.74 24.26 -27.76
CA LEU A 14 -0.98 23.63 -28.84
C LEU A 14 0.27 24.46 -29.09
N SER A 15 1.44 23.84 -29.04
CA SER A 15 2.71 24.19 -29.72
C SER A 15 3.78 23.23 -29.22
N ALA A 16 4.76 22.74 -29.95
CA ALA A 16 5.06 22.61 -31.37
C ALA A 16 6.26 21.63 -31.41
N MET A 17 6.40 20.85 -32.48
CA MET A 17 7.41 19.80 -32.57
C MET A 17 8.84 20.34 -32.58
N GLY A 18 9.71 19.68 -31.82
CA GLY A 18 11.16 19.72 -31.97
C GLY A 18 11.69 18.31 -31.76
N ALA A 19 12.12 17.67 -32.85
CA ALA A 19 12.68 16.34 -32.86
C ALA A 19 14.04 16.33 -32.14
N ALA A 20 14.17 15.50 -31.11
CA ALA A 20 15.45 15.05 -30.58
C ALA A 20 15.36 13.52 -30.45
N GLN A 21 16.43 12.85 -30.87
CA GLN A 21 16.51 11.41 -31.08
C GLN A 21 16.25 10.62 -29.79
N ASP A 22 15.44 9.59 -29.94
CA ASP A 22 14.91 8.72 -28.89
C ASP A 22 15.89 7.55 -28.67
N ASP A 23 16.69 7.63 -27.61
CA ASP A 23 17.52 6.52 -27.13
C ASP A 23 16.68 5.66 -26.17
N GLY A 24 15.86 4.77 -26.74
CA GLY A 24 15.53 3.44 -26.22
C GLY A 24 15.26 3.26 -24.71
N ALA A 25 14.41 4.08 -24.09
CA ALA A 25 13.79 3.77 -22.81
C ALA A 25 12.31 3.40 -23.04
N SER A 26 11.93 2.17 -22.67
CA SER A 26 10.59 1.64 -22.91
C SER A 26 9.49 2.51 -22.29
N ALA A 27 8.79 3.28 -23.13
CA ALA A 27 7.47 3.81 -22.82
C ALA A 27 6.56 2.62 -22.43
N THR A 28 6.22 2.49 -21.16
CA THR A 28 5.39 1.37 -20.68
C THR A 28 4.30 1.88 -19.74
N GLY A 29 3.06 1.81 -20.21
CA GLY A 29 1.97 1.33 -19.37
C GLY A 29 0.68 2.13 -19.35
N LEU A 30 0.65 3.43 -19.65
CA LEU A 30 -0.59 4.22 -19.48
C LEU A 30 -1.54 4.19 -20.68
N GLU A 31 -1.10 3.68 -21.83
CA GLU A 31 -1.82 3.73 -23.11
C GLU A 31 -3.11 2.90 -23.13
N GLY A 32 -3.25 1.92 -22.21
CA GLY A 32 -4.45 1.09 -22.06
C GLY A 32 -5.49 1.64 -21.08
N LEU A 33 -5.20 2.72 -20.35
CA LEU A 33 -6.12 3.32 -19.38
C LEU A 33 -7.06 4.32 -20.08
N LEU A 34 -8.30 4.42 -19.61
CA LEU A 34 -9.32 5.30 -20.18
C LEU A 34 -9.95 6.21 -19.12
N GLY A 35 -10.39 7.40 -19.55
CA GLY A 35 -11.14 8.34 -18.72
C GLY A 35 -10.36 8.82 -17.48
N PRO A 36 -10.97 8.86 -16.29
CA PRO A 36 -10.32 9.40 -15.09
C PRO A 36 -9.09 8.59 -14.66
N ASP A 37 -8.99 7.33 -15.07
CA ASP A 37 -7.90 6.39 -14.74
C ASP A 37 -6.54 6.92 -15.19
N VAL A 38 -6.48 7.53 -16.37
CA VAL A 38 -5.25 8.13 -16.91
C VAL A 38 -4.79 9.28 -16.02
N VAL A 39 -5.72 10.09 -15.50
CA VAL A 39 -5.40 11.21 -14.61
C VAL A 39 -4.85 10.68 -13.29
N TRP A 40 -5.52 9.71 -12.68
CA TRP A 40 -5.09 9.11 -11.42
C TRP A 40 -3.71 8.43 -11.54
N ALA A 41 -3.47 7.69 -12.62
CA ALA A 41 -2.17 7.06 -12.83
C ALA A 41 -1.05 8.07 -13.08
N ARG A 42 -1.31 9.14 -13.85
CA ARG A 42 -0.34 10.22 -14.07
C ARG A 42 -0.02 10.98 -12.78
N ASP A 43 -1.02 11.23 -11.94
CA ASP A 43 -0.81 11.85 -10.63
C ASP A 43 0.07 10.98 -9.73
N ILE A 44 -0.22 9.67 -9.65
CA ILE A 44 0.62 8.71 -8.92
C ILE A 44 2.05 8.70 -9.48
N GLN A 45 2.20 8.64 -10.81
CA GLN A 45 3.50 8.64 -11.46
C GLN A 45 4.31 9.91 -11.16
N SER A 46 3.68 11.08 -11.23
CA SER A 46 4.32 12.35 -10.92
C SER A 46 4.75 12.44 -9.45
N ASP A 47 3.92 11.94 -8.53
CA ASP A 47 4.25 11.90 -7.10
C ASP A 47 5.45 10.98 -6.83
N VAL A 48 5.48 9.77 -7.40
CA VAL A 48 6.64 8.85 -7.28
C VAL A 48 7.89 9.49 -7.87
N GLN A 49 7.83 10.04 -9.08
CA GLN A 49 8.98 10.67 -9.73
C GLN A 49 9.56 11.81 -8.89
N THR A 50 8.70 12.59 -8.23
CA THR A 50 9.13 13.66 -7.34
C THR A 50 9.80 13.10 -6.09
N LEU A 51 9.19 12.10 -5.44
CA LEU A 51 9.71 11.45 -4.24
C LEU A 51 11.05 10.73 -4.46
N CYS A 52 11.30 10.28 -5.69
CA CYS A 52 12.55 9.61 -6.11
C CYS A 52 13.60 10.57 -6.71
N SER A 53 13.28 11.86 -6.81
CA SER A 53 14.14 12.84 -7.46
C SER A 53 15.42 13.12 -6.66
N GLU A 54 16.47 13.57 -7.34
CA GLU A 54 17.74 13.91 -6.69
C GLU A 54 17.57 14.95 -5.55
N PRO A 55 16.76 16.02 -5.69
CA PRO A 55 16.52 16.97 -4.60
C PRO A 55 15.89 16.35 -3.34
N PHE A 56 15.15 15.25 -3.49
CA PHE A 56 14.55 14.52 -2.38
C PHE A 56 15.55 13.55 -1.74
N GLY A 57 16.68 13.30 -2.39
CA GLY A 57 17.89 12.75 -1.79
C GLY A 57 17.70 11.39 -1.13
N GLY A 58 16.80 10.55 -1.67
CA GLY A 58 16.46 9.24 -1.08
C GLY A 58 15.72 9.38 0.24
N ARG A 59 15.00 10.50 0.43
CA ARG A 59 14.13 10.85 1.56
C ARG A 59 14.81 10.66 2.92
N ALA A 60 16.07 11.09 3.00
CA ALA A 60 16.88 10.99 4.20
C ALA A 60 17.68 12.27 4.47
N GLY A 61 18.18 12.40 5.70
CA GLY A 61 19.14 13.42 6.09
C GLY A 61 18.67 14.86 5.79
N ALA A 62 19.52 15.63 5.09
CA ALA A 62 19.28 17.04 4.82
C ALA A 62 18.10 17.32 3.87
N ALA A 63 17.62 16.32 3.12
CA ALA A 63 16.50 16.47 2.20
C ALA A 63 15.12 16.44 2.91
N LEU A 64 15.04 15.81 4.10
CA LEU A 64 13.78 15.58 4.83
C LEU A 64 12.92 16.83 5.03
N PRO A 65 13.45 18.04 5.35
CA PRO A 65 12.62 19.24 5.43
C PRO A 65 11.86 19.54 4.12
N VAL A 66 12.53 19.44 2.96
CA VAL A 66 11.92 19.69 1.66
C VAL A 66 10.87 18.62 1.32
N VAL A 67 11.16 17.35 1.65
CA VAL A 67 10.22 16.23 1.47
C VAL A 67 8.94 16.48 2.27
N ARG A 68 9.09 16.91 3.53
CA ARG A 68 7.96 17.19 4.43
C ARG A 68 7.12 18.37 3.96
N ASP A 69 7.76 19.44 3.51
CA ASP A 69 7.07 20.62 2.97
C ASP A 69 6.28 20.27 1.70
N TRP A 70 6.88 19.48 0.80
CA TRP A 70 6.20 18.99 -0.39
C TRP A 70 5.01 18.09 -0.04
N LEU A 71 5.21 17.10 0.84
CA LEU A 71 4.17 16.15 1.20
C LEU A 71 3.00 16.84 1.90
N GLU A 72 3.26 17.79 2.80
CA GLU A 72 2.23 18.61 3.43
C GLU A 72 1.41 19.40 2.39
N ASN A 73 2.07 19.98 1.37
CA ASN A 73 1.38 20.68 0.29
C ASN A 73 0.59 19.73 -0.62
N ARG A 74 1.10 18.53 -0.90
CA ARG A 74 0.37 17.49 -1.64
C ARG A 74 -0.85 17.01 -0.86
N MET A 75 -0.74 16.81 0.44
CA MET A 75 -1.85 16.47 1.32
C MET A 75 -2.96 17.52 1.27
N ARG A 76 -2.61 18.81 1.37
CA ARG A 76 -3.56 19.93 1.17
C ARG A 76 -4.23 19.86 -0.19
N GLY A 77 -3.46 19.67 -1.26
CA GLY A 77 -3.97 19.54 -2.62
C GLY A 77 -4.89 18.33 -2.83
N CYS A 78 -4.77 17.31 -1.98
CA CYS A 78 -5.65 16.14 -1.97
C CYS A 78 -6.91 16.33 -1.09
N GLY A 79 -7.09 17.51 -0.50
CA GLY A 79 -8.24 17.83 0.37
C GLY A 79 -8.08 17.35 1.81
N LEU A 80 -6.89 16.94 2.24
CA LEU A 80 -6.63 16.53 3.61
C LEU A 80 -6.52 17.76 4.52
N LEU A 81 -7.31 17.79 5.59
CA LEU A 81 -7.35 18.85 6.59
C LEU A 81 -6.33 18.61 7.71
N PRO A 82 -5.79 19.67 8.33
CA PRO A 82 -4.92 19.51 9.49
C PRO A 82 -5.74 19.10 10.72
N VAL A 83 -5.15 18.32 11.63
CA VAL A 83 -5.77 18.00 12.93
C VAL A 83 -5.24 18.96 13.98
N GLY A 84 -6.12 19.75 14.60
CA GLY A 84 -5.72 20.78 15.57
C GLY A 84 -4.78 21.83 14.98
N GLY A 85 -4.98 22.20 13.71
CA GLY A 85 -4.21 23.24 13.01
C GLY A 85 -2.82 22.83 12.53
N ARG A 86 -2.45 21.55 12.62
CA ARG A 86 -1.13 21.02 12.22
C ARG A 86 -1.23 19.76 11.37
N TYR A 87 -0.20 19.54 10.54
CA TYR A 87 0.02 18.30 9.77
C TYR A 87 1.17 17.45 10.33
N ARG A 88 1.96 17.97 11.28
CA ARG A 88 3.21 17.36 11.72
C ARG A 88 3.09 16.84 13.16
N GLN A 89 3.72 15.70 13.42
CA GLN A 89 3.97 15.15 14.75
C GLN A 89 5.47 14.91 14.87
N PRO A 90 6.24 15.90 15.37
CA PRO A 90 7.62 15.68 15.76
C PRO A 90 7.69 14.68 16.91
N PHE A 91 8.69 13.82 16.89
CA PHE A 91 8.93 12.86 17.97
C PHE A 91 10.42 12.65 18.23
N ALA A 92 10.72 12.10 19.40
CA ALA A 92 12.03 11.58 19.74
C ALA A 92 11.86 10.18 20.34
N LEU A 93 12.47 9.17 19.70
CA LEU A 93 12.36 7.77 20.12
C LEU A 93 13.69 7.06 19.82
N SER A 94 14.14 6.22 20.75
CA SER A 94 15.39 5.44 20.62
C SER A 94 16.61 6.28 20.21
N GLY A 95 16.73 7.51 20.76
CA GLY A 95 17.84 8.43 20.47
C GLY A 95 17.77 9.13 19.11
N ARG A 96 16.73 8.90 18.30
CA ARG A 96 16.50 9.54 17.01
C ARG A 96 15.36 10.54 17.10
N ARG A 97 15.36 11.53 16.19
CA ARG A 97 14.30 12.52 16.05
C ARG A 97 13.71 12.41 14.64
N GLY A 98 12.39 12.33 14.56
CA GLY A 98 11.64 12.24 13.31
C GLY A 98 10.39 13.12 13.33
N VAL A 99 9.69 13.19 12.21
CA VAL A 99 8.43 13.92 12.07
C VAL A 99 7.48 13.11 11.22
N ASN A 100 6.45 12.52 11.85
CA ASN A 100 5.34 11.96 11.09
C ASN A 100 4.50 13.10 10.50
N LEU A 101 3.90 12.84 9.35
CA LEU A 101 2.91 13.71 8.73
C LEU A 101 1.53 13.05 8.80
N TYR A 102 0.47 13.83 9.00
CA TYR A 102 -0.89 13.31 9.00
C TYR A 102 -1.91 14.34 8.54
N GLY A 103 -2.96 13.88 7.88
CA GLY A 103 -4.03 14.70 7.36
C GLY A 103 -5.37 13.99 7.46
N LEU A 104 -6.39 14.70 7.92
CA LEU A 104 -7.72 14.16 8.15
C LEU A 104 -8.61 14.43 6.95
N LEU A 105 -9.30 13.39 6.52
CA LEU A 105 -10.40 13.51 5.58
C LEU A 105 -11.69 13.19 6.35
N PRO A 106 -12.52 14.20 6.65
CA PRO A 106 -13.67 14.02 7.54
C PRO A 106 -14.70 13.05 6.97
N ALA A 107 -15.59 12.57 7.85
CA ALA A 107 -16.82 11.92 7.41
C ALA A 107 -17.64 12.90 6.56
N THR A 108 -18.44 12.38 5.64
CA THR A 108 -19.29 13.22 4.80
C THR A 108 -20.40 13.84 5.64
N ASP A 109 -20.41 15.17 5.69
CA ASP A 109 -21.55 15.92 6.20
C ASP A 109 -22.71 15.81 5.20
N ARG A 110 -23.79 15.14 5.60
CA ARG A 110 -25.02 14.99 4.80
C ARG A 110 -26.16 15.88 5.32
N GLY A 111 -25.84 16.89 6.13
CA GLY A 111 -26.80 17.81 6.73
C GLY A 111 -27.11 17.51 8.20
N PRO A 112 -28.04 18.26 8.80
CA PRO A 112 -28.26 18.31 10.26
C PRO A 112 -28.57 16.97 10.92
N ASP A 113 -29.18 16.04 10.18
CA ASP A 113 -29.60 14.73 10.69
C ASP A 113 -28.53 13.64 10.49
N SER A 114 -27.41 13.96 9.84
CA SER A 114 -26.33 13.01 9.56
C SER A 114 -25.32 13.00 10.70
N VAL A 115 -25.49 12.06 11.63
CA VAL A 115 -24.47 11.79 12.66
C VAL A 115 -23.36 10.89 12.06
N PRO A 116 -22.10 11.34 12.03
CA PRO A 116 -20.98 10.49 11.63
C PRO A 116 -20.91 9.23 12.49
N ALA A 117 -20.51 8.10 11.90
CA ALA A 117 -20.27 6.90 12.67
C ALA A 117 -19.05 7.09 13.60
N PRO A 118 -19.08 6.56 14.84
CA PRO A 118 -18.12 6.91 15.89
C PRO A 118 -16.72 6.32 15.67
N GLY A 119 -15.68 7.15 15.67
CA GLY A 119 -14.30 6.73 15.45
C GLY A 119 -13.83 6.93 14.00
N TYR A 120 -12.60 6.52 13.72
CA TYR A 120 -11.93 6.82 12.45
C TYR A 120 -11.08 5.65 11.96
N LEU A 121 -10.66 5.70 10.69
CA LEU A 121 -9.69 4.77 10.13
C LEU A 121 -8.33 5.47 9.97
N VAL A 122 -7.24 4.72 10.10
CA VAL A 122 -5.90 5.16 9.70
C VAL A 122 -5.55 4.49 8.38
N LEU A 123 -5.06 5.27 7.41
CA LEU A 123 -4.38 4.77 6.21
C LEU A 123 -2.94 5.28 6.24
N GLY A 124 -1.93 4.42 6.17
CA GLY A 124 -0.54 4.87 6.28
C GLY A 124 0.51 4.14 5.46
N ALA A 125 1.59 4.85 5.18
CA ALA A 125 2.77 4.40 4.47
C ALA A 125 3.97 5.21 4.99
N HIS A 126 5.16 4.63 5.09
CA HIS A 126 6.32 5.44 5.44
C HIS A 126 6.82 6.26 4.24
N TYR A 127 7.38 7.43 4.52
CA TYR A 127 7.92 8.31 3.49
C TYR A 127 9.44 8.42 3.54
N ASP A 128 10.11 7.98 4.61
CA ASP A 128 11.57 7.93 4.64
C ASP A 128 12.10 6.82 3.72
N HIS A 129 13.39 6.92 3.40
CA HIS A 129 14.15 5.84 2.79
C HIS A 129 15.65 5.99 3.11
N LEU A 130 16.51 5.24 2.43
CA LEU A 130 17.91 5.03 2.81
C LEU A 130 18.87 6.17 2.44
N GLY A 131 18.46 7.13 1.63
CA GLY A 131 19.29 8.27 1.26
C GLY A 131 20.42 7.96 0.26
N LYS A 132 21.67 8.20 0.67
CA LYS A 132 22.87 7.93 -0.14
C LYS A 132 23.91 7.02 0.54
N PRO A 133 23.59 5.77 0.92
CA PRO A 133 24.58 4.83 1.46
C PRO A 133 25.76 4.66 0.49
N GLY A 134 26.99 4.77 0.99
CA GLY A 134 28.19 4.68 0.13
C GLY A 134 28.28 5.75 -0.98
N GLY A 135 27.50 6.84 -0.87
CA GLY A 135 27.49 7.94 -1.85
C GLY A 135 26.58 7.73 -3.06
N ARG A 136 25.98 6.55 -3.25
CA ARG A 136 25.03 6.27 -4.34
C ARG A 136 23.61 6.56 -3.86
N LEU A 137 22.80 7.21 -4.69
CA LEU A 137 21.39 7.50 -4.36
C LEU A 137 20.56 6.23 -4.37
N HIS A 138 19.78 6.03 -3.31
CA HIS A 138 18.74 5.00 -3.21
C HIS A 138 17.39 5.70 -3.32
N PRO A 139 16.71 5.65 -4.48
CA PRO A 139 15.50 6.42 -4.70
C PRO A 139 14.28 5.85 -4.00
N GLY A 140 14.19 4.53 -3.79
CA GLY A 140 13.08 3.90 -3.07
C GLY A 140 11.73 4.11 -3.76
N ALA A 141 11.63 3.78 -5.05
CA ALA A 141 10.41 3.99 -5.80
C ALA A 141 9.26 3.08 -5.36
N ALA A 142 9.51 1.79 -5.23
CA ALA A 142 8.56 0.84 -4.70
C ALA A 142 8.49 0.94 -3.16
N ASP A 143 9.63 1.26 -2.55
CA ASP A 143 9.85 1.31 -1.10
C ASP A 143 10.25 2.73 -0.62
N ASN A 144 9.31 3.56 -0.17
CA ASN A 144 7.88 3.39 -0.27
C ASN A 144 7.23 4.64 -0.88
N ALA A 145 7.89 5.21 -1.89
CA ALA A 145 7.30 6.31 -2.67
C ALA A 145 5.99 5.89 -3.34
N ALA A 146 5.90 4.63 -3.80
CA ALA A 146 4.69 4.04 -4.36
C ALA A 146 3.52 4.03 -3.36
N GLY A 147 3.73 3.61 -2.11
CA GLY A 147 2.70 3.64 -1.08
C GLY A 147 2.27 5.06 -0.73
N VAL A 148 3.21 6.00 -0.59
CA VAL A 148 2.89 7.42 -0.37
C VAL A 148 2.03 7.97 -1.51
N ALA A 149 2.45 7.79 -2.76
CA ALA A 149 1.71 8.25 -3.94
C ALA A 149 0.33 7.58 -4.07
N ALA A 150 0.23 6.27 -3.80
CA ALA A 150 -1.02 5.53 -3.78
C ALA A 150 -1.99 6.11 -2.74
N LEU A 151 -1.53 6.39 -1.52
CA LEU A 151 -2.39 6.94 -0.46
C LEU A 151 -2.82 8.38 -0.73
N LEU A 152 -1.98 9.22 -1.37
CA LEU A 152 -2.39 10.55 -1.84
C LEU A 152 -3.51 10.43 -2.90
N SER A 153 -3.41 9.47 -3.82
CA SER A 153 -4.48 9.18 -4.79
C SER A 153 -5.75 8.64 -4.11
N VAL A 154 -5.61 7.73 -3.14
CA VAL A 154 -6.72 7.20 -2.33
C VAL A 154 -7.46 8.32 -1.61
N ALA A 155 -6.74 9.29 -1.03
CA ALA A 155 -7.34 10.46 -0.37
C ALA A 155 -8.27 11.22 -1.33
N ARG A 156 -7.81 11.50 -2.55
CA ARG A 156 -8.62 12.18 -3.57
C ARG A 156 -9.82 11.34 -4.00
N GLN A 157 -9.62 10.05 -4.27
CA GLN A 157 -10.71 9.14 -4.70
C GLN A 157 -11.78 9.00 -3.61
N LEU A 158 -11.39 8.86 -2.35
CA LEU A 158 -12.32 8.79 -1.23
C LEU A 158 -12.98 10.14 -0.94
N GLY A 159 -12.34 11.27 -1.27
CA GLY A 159 -12.94 12.61 -1.17
C GLY A 159 -14.13 12.81 -2.11
N LEU A 160 -14.23 11.99 -3.16
CA LEU A 160 -15.36 11.97 -4.10
C LEU A 160 -16.47 10.99 -3.70
N ARG A 161 -16.33 10.28 -2.57
CA ARG A 161 -17.28 9.26 -2.10
C ARG A 161 -17.93 9.69 -0.79
N ASN A 162 -19.13 9.17 -0.54
CA ASN A 162 -19.76 9.26 0.77
C ASN A 162 -19.00 8.38 1.77
N ARG A 163 -18.75 8.91 2.96
CA ARG A 163 -17.99 8.25 4.02
C ARG A 163 -18.71 8.43 5.33
N ASP A 164 -18.91 7.33 6.04
CA ASP A 164 -19.57 7.38 7.33
C ASP A 164 -18.59 7.72 8.47
N ARG A 165 -17.29 7.52 8.26
CA ARG A 165 -16.22 7.76 9.22
C ARG A 165 -15.16 8.69 8.65
N ALA A 166 -14.50 9.42 9.53
CA ALA A 166 -13.29 10.14 9.17
C ALA A 166 -12.16 9.15 8.89
N ILE A 167 -11.22 9.55 8.03
CA ILE A 167 -10.02 8.76 7.74
C ILE A 167 -8.80 9.66 7.90
N LEU A 168 -7.90 9.24 8.77
CA LEU A 168 -6.63 9.89 9.02
C LEU A 168 -5.56 9.24 8.14
N PHE A 169 -5.05 9.99 7.19
CA PHE A 169 -3.88 9.58 6.41
C PHE A 169 -2.64 9.90 7.23
N VAL A 170 -1.70 8.96 7.33
CA VAL A 170 -0.47 9.12 8.12
C VAL A 170 0.72 8.67 7.28
N PHE A 171 1.72 9.53 7.18
CA PHE A 171 3.00 9.22 6.54
C PHE A 171 4.08 9.13 7.60
N PHE A 172 4.58 7.92 7.83
CA PHE A 172 5.54 7.61 8.90
C PHE A 172 6.97 7.98 8.49
N ASP A 173 7.75 8.45 9.46
CA ASP A 173 9.18 8.74 9.31
C ASP A 173 10.00 7.71 10.09
N LEU A 174 11.23 7.44 9.69
CA LEU A 174 12.12 6.49 10.36
C LEU A 174 11.54 5.05 10.47
N GLU A 175 10.82 4.58 9.46
CA GLU A 175 10.43 3.17 9.33
C GLU A 175 11.68 2.30 9.15
N GLU A 176 12.56 2.73 8.26
CA GLU A 176 13.82 2.04 7.88
C GLU A 176 14.84 1.97 9.03
N ALA A 177 14.59 2.78 10.06
CA ALA A 177 15.37 2.80 11.30
C ALA A 177 14.74 1.97 12.43
N GLY A 178 13.76 1.11 12.10
CA GLY A 178 13.09 0.20 13.04
C GLY A 178 11.71 0.67 13.48
N LEU A 179 10.84 1.06 12.54
CA LEU A 179 9.42 1.39 12.74
C LEU A 179 9.19 2.55 13.73
N LEU A 180 10.16 3.47 13.85
CA LEU A 180 10.15 4.46 14.92
C LEU A 180 9.02 5.48 14.77
N GLY A 181 8.64 5.81 13.53
CA GLY A 181 7.54 6.71 13.22
C GLY A 181 6.20 6.15 13.65
N SER A 182 5.85 4.93 13.21
CA SER A 182 4.59 4.29 13.58
C SER A 182 4.51 4.00 15.09
N GLU A 183 5.61 3.58 15.72
CA GLU A 183 5.69 3.44 17.18
C GLU A 183 5.48 4.76 17.91
N ALA A 184 6.10 5.86 17.46
CA ALA A 184 5.86 7.19 18.01
C ALA A 184 4.43 7.65 17.78
N PHE A 185 3.85 7.35 16.61
CA PHE A 185 2.49 7.73 16.26
C PHE A 185 1.49 7.12 17.22
N VAL A 186 1.52 5.80 17.42
CA VAL A 186 0.56 5.13 18.31
C VAL A 186 0.76 5.50 19.79
N ARG A 187 1.94 5.98 20.21
CA ARG A 187 2.18 6.49 21.58
C ARG A 187 1.50 7.83 21.85
N ALA A 188 1.41 8.72 20.86
CA ALA A 188 0.87 10.06 21.04
C ALA A 188 0.06 10.53 19.81
N PRO A 189 -0.96 9.78 19.37
CA PRO A 189 -1.66 10.07 18.12
C PRO A 189 -2.44 11.40 18.21
N PRO A 190 -2.67 12.09 17.08
CA PRO A 190 -3.40 13.35 17.06
C PRO A 190 -4.89 13.20 17.36
N LEU A 191 -5.43 11.98 17.28
CA LEU A 191 -6.77 11.56 17.67
C LEU A 191 -6.65 10.37 18.64
N PRO A 192 -7.59 10.16 19.58
CA PRO A 192 -7.50 9.05 20.54
C PRO A 192 -7.39 7.69 19.85
N LEU A 193 -6.39 6.88 20.22
CA LEU A 193 -6.18 5.57 19.58
C LEU A 193 -7.36 4.61 19.80
N ASP A 194 -8.06 4.71 20.92
CA ASP A 194 -9.22 3.88 21.25
C ASP A 194 -10.41 4.09 20.30
N ASP A 195 -10.41 5.21 19.58
CA ASP A 195 -11.37 5.55 18.52
C ASP A 195 -10.91 5.07 17.13
N CYS A 196 -9.68 4.59 16.99
CA CYS A 196 -9.17 4.00 15.76
C CYS A 196 -9.82 2.63 15.53
N ARG A 197 -10.58 2.52 14.44
CA ARG A 197 -11.35 1.32 14.09
C ARG A 197 -10.56 0.33 13.26
N TRP A 198 -9.75 0.86 12.35
CA TRP A 198 -8.86 0.10 11.50
C TRP A 198 -7.61 0.91 11.18
N ALA A 199 -6.48 0.22 11.10
CA ALA A 199 -5.26 0.74 10.50
C ALA A 199 -4.93 -0.06 9.23
N LEU A 200 -4.99 0.60 8.08
CA LEU A 200 -4.59 0.03 6.80
C LEU A 200 -3.21 0.61 6.47
N SER A 201 -2.22 -0.24 6.23
CA SER A 201 -0.91 0.21 5.77
C SER A 201 -0.47 -0.50 4.50
N CYS A 202 0.40 0.13 3.71
CA CYS A 202 0.91 -0.49 2.50
C CYS A 202 2.40 -0.23 2.30
N ASP A 203 3.10 -1.29 1.93
CA ASP A 203 4.55 -1.37 1.72
C ASP A 203 4.90 -2.83 1.36
N ILE A 204 5.50 -3.20 0.26
CA ILE A 204 5.94 -2.47 -0.92
C ILE A 204 4.79 -2.50 -1.94
N LEU A 205 4.68 -1.49 -2.82
CA LEU A 205 3.70 -1.46 -3.91
C LEU A 205 4.34 -1.20 -5.29
N GLY A 206 3.57 -1.40 -6.36
CA GLY A 206 3.97 -1.04 -7.74
C GLY A 206 5.01 -1.95 -8.40
N ARG A 207 5.33 -3.10 -7.79
CA ARG A 207 6.22 -4.14 -8.34
C ARG A 207 5.48 -5.49 -8.43
N PRO A 208 5.87 -6.38 -9.36
CA PRO A 208 5.36 -7.76 -9.38
C PRO A 208 5.55 -8.43 -8.02
N ALA A 209 4.54 -9.17 -7.56
CA ALA A 209 4.61 -9.85 -6.29
C ALA A 209 5.74 -10.88 -6.26
N LEU A 210 6.55 -10.85 -5.20
CA LEU A 210 7.80 -11.61 -5.05
C LEU A 210 8.84 -11.36 -6.17
N GLY A 211 8.63 -10.34 -7.01
CA GLY A 211 9.39 -10.10 -8.25
C GLY A 211 8.97 -10.94 -9.46
N LEU A 212 7.88 -11.72 -9.35
CA LEU A 212 7.52 -12.74 -10.34
C LEU A 212 6.11 -12.62 -10.90
N LEU A 213 5.14 -12.19 -10.09
CA LEU A 213 3.72 -12.25 -10.46
C LEU A 213 3.11 -10.86 -10.54
N ASP A 214 2.78 -10.44 -11.76
CA ASP A 214 2.41 -9.05 -12.04
C ASP A 214 1.00 -8.70 -11.52
N ASP A 215 0.14 -9.69 -11.31
CA ASP A 215 -1.28 -9.53 -10.94
C ASP A 215 -1.60 -9.86 -9.47
N TRP A 216 -0.60 -9.99 -8.58
CA TRP A 216 -0.83 -10.34 -7.18
C TRP A 216 -0.67 -9.17 -6.21
N LEU A 217 -1.48 -9.17 -5.15
CA LEU A 217 -1.36 -8.31 -3.98
C LEU A 217 -1.57 -9.15 -2.73
N PHE A 218 -0.62 -9.11 -1.79
CA PHE A 218 -0.78 -9.79 -0.51
C PHE A 218 -1.51 -8.89 0.49
N VAL A 219 -2.43 -9.50 1.23
CA VAL A 219 -3.18 -8.84 2.31
C VAL A 219 -2.95 -9.63 3.59
N GLN A 220 -2.42 -8.97 4.62
CA GLN A 220 -2.07 -9.57 5.91
C GLN A 220 -2.74 -8.83 7.07
N GLY A 221 -2.73 -9.41 8.27
CA GLY A 221 -3.28 -8.82 9.50
C GLY A 221 -4.75 -9.19 9.75
N TRP A 222 -5.39 -9.83 8.77
CA TRP A 222 -6.76 -10.31 8.86
C TRP A 222 -6.96 -11.31 10.01
N GLU A 223 -5.90 -12.03 10.41
CA GLU A 223 -5.95 -12.99 11.51
C GLU A 223 -6.15 -12.37 12.88
N TRP A 224 -6.11 -11.04 13.02
CA TRP A 224 -6.36 -10.35 14.28
C TRP A 224 -7.77 -9.78 14.40
N THR A 225 -8.63 -10.01 13.39
CA THR A 225 -9.98 -9.44 13.37
C THR A 225 -11.04 -10.49 12.98
N PRO A 226 -11.80 -11.04 13.93
CA PRO A 226 -12.87 -12.01 13.64
C PRO A 226 -13.86 -11.50 12.58
N GLY A 227 -14.20 -12.38 11.63
CA GLY A 227 -15.19 -12.11 10.59
C GLY A 227 -14.69 -11.38 9.34
N ILE A 228 -13.50 -10.76 9.39
CA ILE A 228 -12.98 -9.97 8.26
C ILE A 228 -12.71 -10.80 7.00
N LEU A 229 -12.40 -12.10 7.14
CA LEU A 229 -12.16 -12.98 6.00
C LEU A 229 -13.35 -13.00 5.03
N ALA A 230 -14.59 -13.01 5.52
CA ALA A 230 -15.77 -13.00 4.65
C ALA A 230 -15.88 -11.70 3.83
N ASP A 231 -15.47 -10.58 4.42
CA ASP A 231 -15.39 -9.31 3.70
C ASP A 231 -14.28 -9.34 2.65
N LEU A 232 -13.09 -9.86 3.00
CA LEU A 232 -11.96 -9.98 2.07
C LEU A 232 -12.26 -10.90 0.89
N GLU A 233 -12.97 -12.00 1.12
CA GLU A 233 -13.51 -12.88 0.08
C GLU A 233 -14.42 -12.12 -0.90
N THR A 234 -15.30 -11.28 -0.36
CA THR A 234 -16.18 -10.43 -1.16
C THR A 234 -15.38 -9.37 -1.93
N LEU A 235 -14.45 -8.71 -1.25
CA LEU A 235 -13.62 -7.63 -1.79
C LEU A 235 -12.65 -8.14 -2.86
N ARG A 236 -12.20 -9.39 -2.80
CA ARG A 236 -11.38 -10.04 -3.84
C ARG A 236 -12.02 -9.98 -5.23
N THR A 237 -13.37 -9.94 -5.30
CA THR A 237 -14.09 -9.79 -6.58
C THR A 237 -14.12 -8.36 -7.13
N LYS A 238 -13.61 -7.39 -6.37
CA LYS A 238 -13.64 -5.95 -6.68
C LYS A 238 -12.30 -5.39 -7.16
N THR A 239 -11.35 -6.27 -7.44
CA THR A 239 -10.03 -5.93 -7.99
C THR A 239 -9.69 -6.87 -9.14
N PRO A 240 -8.97 -6.39 -10.18
CA PRO A 240 -8.42 -7.28 -11.21
C PRO A 240 -7.24 -8.11 -10.68
N GLN A 241 -6.64 -7.73 -9.55
CA GLN A 241 -5.53 -8.47 -8.95
C GLN A 241 -6.02 -9.68 -8.17
N ARG A 242 -5.23 -10.76 -8.20
CA ARG A 242 -5.36 -11.87 -7.27
C ARG A 242 -4.90 -11.42 -5.88
N LEU A 243 -5.68 -11.75 -4.86
CA LEU A 243 -5.28 -11.52 -3.48
C LEU A 243 -4.68 -12.79 -2.90
N GLY A 244 -3.50 -12.66 -2.29
CA GLY A 244 -2.96 -13.69 -1.40
C GLY A 244 -3.19 -13.30 0.05
N LEU A 245 -4.11 -13.98 0.71
CA LEU A 245 -4.45 -13.76 2.11
C LEU A 245 -3.52 -14.62 2.98
N PHE A 246 -2.46 -14.00 3.49
CA PHE A 246 -1.43 -14.65 4.30
C PHE A 246 -1.35 -13.99 5.66
N ARG A 247 -1.09 -14.77 6.72
CA ARG A 247 -0.92 -14.22 8.06
C ARG A 247 0.39 -13.44 8.18
N THR A 248 0.41 -12.43 9.05
CA THR A 248 1.59 -11.58 9.30
C THR A 248 2.79 -12.39 9.74
N GLU A 249 2.61 -13.51 10.44
CA GLU A 249 3.71 -14.38 10.87
C GLU A 249 4.53 -14.97 9.70
N ILE A 250 3.92 -15.16 8.52
CA ILE A 250 4.61 -15.69 7.33
C ILE A 250 5.67 -14.71 6.83
N ALA A 251 5.36 -13.40 6.87
CA ALA A 251 6.29 -12.34 6.48
C ALA A 251 7.14 -11.83 7.67
N GLY A 252 6.63 -11.94 8.89
CA GLY A 252 7.24 -11.41 10.10
C GLY A 252 6.90 -9.94 10.39
N ASP A 253 7.50 -9.42 11.47
CA ASP A 253 7.26 -8.07 11.98
C ASP A 253 8.09 -7.04 11.21
N ARG A 254 7.66 -6.71 9.99
CA ARG A 254 8.50 -6.03 9.00
C ARG A 254 7.99 -4.67 8.51
N SER A 255 6.88 -4.17 9.01
CA SER A 255 6.34 -2.87 8.55
C SER A 255 5.45 -2.22 9.62
N ASP A 256 4.96 -1.02 9.34
CA ASP A 256 4.28 -0.13 10.29
C ASP A 256 3.03 -0.72 10.97
N PHE A 257 2.43 -1.77 10.41
CA PHE A 257 1.28 -2.44 11.02
C PHE A 257 1.61 -3.01 12.42
N VAL A 258 2.87 -3.33 12.68
CA VAL A 258 3.34 -3.88 13.97
C VAL A 258 2.99 -2.96 15.13
N ALA A 259 3.17 -1.65 14.98
CA ALA A 259 2.86 -0.67 16.01
C ALA A 259 1.36 -0.66 16.38
N PHE A 260 0.48 -0.86 15.39
CA PHE A 260 -0.97 -0.93 15.59
C PHE A 260 -1.39 -2.26 16.21
N ARG A 261 -0.85 -3.38 15.71
CA ARG A 261 -1.08 -4.72 16.27
C ARG A 261 -0.71 -4.77 17.75
N ASN A 262 0.44 -4.22 18.12
CA ASN A 262 0.92 -4.18 19.51
C ASN A 262 0.01 -3.36 20.44
N ARG A 263 -0.88 -2.54 19.89
CA ARG A 263 -1.89 -1.75 20.62
C ARG A 263 -3.30 -2.32 20.52
N GLY A 264 -3.46 -3.52 19.95
CA GLY A 264 -4.76 -4.14 19.79
C GLY A 264 -5.67 -3.42 18.79
N VAL A 265 -5.09 -2.72 17.81
CA VAL A 265 -5.85 -2.06 16.75
C VAL A 265 -6.01 -3.04 15.58
N PRO A 266 -7.25 -3.32 15.13
CA PRO A 266 -7.51 -4.08 13.90
C PRO A 266 -6.75 -3.47 12.72
N HIS A 267 -6.08 -4.29 11.94
CA HIS A 267 -5.23 -3.81 10.85
C HIS A 267 -5.28 -4.70 9.63
N LEU A 268 -4.98 -4.10 8.47
CA LEU A 268 -4.68 -4.80 7.24
C LEU A 268 -3.42 -4.21 6.62
N PHE A 269 -2.53 -5.09 6.16
CA PHE A 269 -1.29 -4.72 5.51
C PHE A 269 -1.28 -5.18 4.06
N PHE A 270 -0.97 -4.29 3.13
CA PHE A 270 -1.01 -4.53 1.69
C PHE A 270 0.39 -4.46 1.10
N THR A 271 0.83 -5.52 0.44
CA THR A 271 2.21 -5.62 -0.05
C THR A 271 2.33 -6.49 -1.29
N THR A 272 3.28 -6.18 -2.18
CA THR A 272 3.73 -7.12 -3.22
C THR A 272 4.97 -7.90 -2.77
N GLY A 273 5.50 -7.60 -1.58
CA GLY A 273 6.68 -8.25 -1.01
C GLY A 273 8.00 -7.82 -1.67
N GLU A 274 9.10 -8.30 -1.10
CA GLU A 274 10.45 -7.98 -1.58
C GLU A 274 10.68 -8.41 -3.04
N PHE A 275 11.49 -7.64 -3.75
CA PHE A 275 11.87 -7.86 -5.13
C PHE A 275 13.39 -7.70 -5.32
N GLU A 276 13.92 -8.09 -6.48
CA GLU A 276 15.33 -7.87 -6.81
C GLU A 276 15.61 -6.35 -6.97
N GLY A 277 16.58 -5.84 -6.22
CA GLY A 277 16.86 -4.39 -6.13
C GLY A 277 16.19 -3.70 -4.94
N TYR A 278 15.47 -4.43 -4.08
CA TYR A 278 14.99 -3.92 -2.79
C TYR A 278 16.14 -3.36 -1.95
N HIS A 279 15.92 -2.20 -1.29
CA HIS A 279 16.95 -1.41 -0.62
C HIS A 279 18.14 -1.01 -1.51
N GLY A 280 17.97 -1.11 -2.83
CA GLY A 280 18.98 -0.88 -3.82
C GLY A 280 18.78 0.41 -4.62
N PRO A 281 19.85 0.93 -5.22
CA PRO A 281 19.78 2.07 -6.13
C PRO A 281 19.06 1.76 -7.45
N GLU A 282 18.74 0.49 -7.72
CA GLU A 282 17.94 0.02 -8.86
C GLU A 282 16.42 0.15 -8.61
N ASP A 283 15.96 0.51 -7.40
CA ASP A 283 14.55 0.82 -7.12
C ASP A 283 14.17 2.21 -7.67
N LEU A 284 14.01 2.27 -9.00
CA LEU A 284 13.78 3.49 -9.77
C LEU A 284 12.30 3.70 -10.12
N ALA A 285 11.89 4.96 -10.22
CA ALA A 285 10.52 5.32 -10.64
C ALA A 285 10.16 4.77 -12.04
N SER A 286 11.14 4.59 -12.93
CA SER A 286 10.94 4.00 -14.26
C SER A 286 10.68 2.49 -14.24
N THR A 287 10.90 1.85 -13.09
CA THR A 287 10.79 0.39 -12.95
C THR A 287 9.49 -0.03 -12.26
N LEU A 288 8.59 0.91 -11.95
CA LEU A 288 7.26 0.62 -11.41
C LEU A 288 6.26 0.29 -12.51
N ASP A 289 5.35 -0.63 -12.19
CA ASP A 289 4.13 -0.87 -12.96
C ASP A 289 3.03 0.08 -12.45
N TYR A 290 2.86 1.21 -13.14
CA TYR A 290 1.87 2.22 -12.78
C TYR A 290 0.41 1.76 -12.94
N PRO A 291 0.03 1.01 -13.98
CA PRO A 291 -1.29 0.36 -14.04
C PRO A 291 -1.58 -0.54 -12.83
N ALA A 292 -0.63 -1.39 -12.42
CA ALA A 292 -0.78 -2.23 -11.24
C ALA A 292 -0.86 -1.39 -9.96
N LEU A 293 -0.03 -0.35 -9.82
CA LEU A 293 -0.07 0.57 -8.69
C LEU A 293 -1.42 1.33 -8.59
N LEU A 294 -2.00 1.73 -9.72
CA LEU A 294 -3.34 2.31 -9.75
C LEU A 294 -4.40 1.29 -9.31
N ALA A 295 -4.31 0.03 -9.76
CA ALA A 295 -5.21 -1.03 -9.34
C ALA A 295 -5.12 -1.27 -7.82
N GLN A 296 -3.91 -1.26 -7.26
CA GLN A 296 -3.66 -1.37 -5.82
C GLN A 296 -4.26 -0.18 -5.05
N ALA A 297 -4.05 1.05 -5.51
CA ALA A 297 -4.66 2.26 -4.92
C ALA A 297 -6.20 2.21 -4.95
N ARG A 298 -6.81 1.69 -6.02
CA ARG A 298 -8.27 1.50 -6.11
C ARG A 298 -8.78 0.44 -5.17
N PHE A 299 -8.04 -0.63 -5.02
CA PHE A 299 -8.39 -1.68 -4.08
C PHE A 299 -8.32 -1.16 -2.64
N LEU A 300 -7.26 -0.44 -2.27
CA LEU A 300 -7.16 0.28 -0.99
C LEU A 300 -8.34 1.24 -0.77
N THR A 301 -8.71 2.02 -1.79
CA THR A 301 -9.90 2.90 -1.76
C THR A 301 -11.18 2.11 -1.48
N THR A 302 -11.33 0.94 -2.11
CA THR A 302 -12.51 0.07 -1.95
C THR A 302 -12.56 -0.55 -0.56
N CYS A 303 -11.44 -1.09 -0.06
CA CYS A 303 -11.31 -1.59 1.30
C CYS A 303 -11.60 -0.50 2.34
N ALA A 304 -10.97 0.67 2.22
CA ALA A 304 -11.20 1.78 3.13
C ALA A 304 -12.66 2.27 3.11
N SER A 305 -13.29 2.34 1.93
CA SER A 305 -14.73 2.68 1.82
C SER A 305 -15.62 1.66 2.51
N HIS A 306 -15.34 0.36 2.30
CA HIS A 306 -16.08 -0.74 2.91
C HIS A 306 -15.94 -0.74 4.44
N LEU A 307 -14.73 -0.62 4.95
CA LEU A 307 -14.47 -0.60 6.39
C LEU A 307 -15.00 0.68 7.05
N ALA A 308 -14.96 1.82 6.35
CA ALA A 308 -15.54 3.07 6.85
C ALA A 308 -17.06 3.01 6.98
N SER A 309 -17.77 2.16 6.21
CA SER A 309 -19.22 2.01 6.31
C SER A 309 -19.66 1.00 7.36
N ARG A 310 -18.75 0.16 7.88
CA ARG A 310 -19.05 -0.79 8.96
C ARG A 310 -19.50 -0.05 10.21
N ARG A 311 -20.60 -0.52 10.82
CA ARG A 311 -21.20 0.09 12.02
C ARG A 311 -20.69 -0.54 13.31
N ASP A 312 -20.50 -1.84 13.33
CA ASP A 312 -20.11 -2.60 14.51
C ASP A 312 -18.68 -2.28 14.98
N ARG A 313 -18.41 -2.43 16.28
CA ARG A 313 -17.05 -2.40 16.82
C ARG A 313 -16.31 -3.68 16.53
N GLU A 314 -15.19 -3.54 15.81
CA GLU A 314 -14.28 -4.65 15.57
C GLU A 314 -13.64 -5.08 16.88
N SER A 315 -13.68 -6.38 17.14
CA SER A 315 -12.87 -7.02 18.18
C SER A 315 -11.47 -7.27 17.65
N PHE A 316 -10.47 -7.05 18.49
CA PHE A 316 -9.10 -7.50 18.24
C PHE A 316 -8.87 -8.82 18.97
N ALA A 317 -8.76 -9.91 18.20
CA ALA A 317 -8.53 -11.24 18.73
C ALA A 317 -7.86 -12.10 17.65
N ASP A 318 -6.86 -12.90 18.05
CA ASP A 318 -6.29 -13.90 17.15
C ASP A 318 -7.40 -14.87 16.72
N VAL A 319 -7.64 -14.94 15.42
CA VAL A 319 -8.68 -15.74 14.84
C VAL A 319 -8.07 -17.08 14.47
N ALA A 320 -8.52 -18.14 15.15
CA ALA A 320 -8.28 -19.52 14.74
C ALA A 320 -9.02 -19.91 13.43
N ALA A 321 -9.57 -18.92 12.69
CA ALA A 321 -10.32 -19.13 11.47
C ALA A 321 -9.52 -19.98 10.49
N SER A 322 -10.24 -20.71 9.64
CA SER A 322 -9.69 -21.75 8.79
C SER A 322 -8.43 -21.30 8.07
N GLN A 323 -7.29 -21.74 8.59
CA GLN A 323 -5.96 -21.52 8.01
C GLN A 323 -5.88 -22.06 6.58
N LEU A 324 -6.86 -22.86 6.13
CA LEU A 324 -6.98 -23.38 4.77
C LEU A 324 -6.96 -22.27 3.70
N VAL A 325 -7.42 -21.05 4.00
CA VAL A 325 -7.34 -19.94 3.03
C VAL A 325 -5.90 -19.66 2.58
N GLU A 326 -4.94 -19.72 3.50
CA GLU A 326 -3.52 -19.52 3.20
C GLU A 326 -2.97 -20.63 2.30
N TYR A 327 -3.47 -21.86 2.44
CA TYR A 327 -3.08 -22.99 1.59
C TYR A 327 -3.73 -22.92 0.20
N ALA A 328 -4.98 -22.45 0.11
CA ALA A 328 -5.65 -22.21 -1.17
C ALA A 328 -4.92 -21.13 -1.97
N ASP A 329 -4.57 -20.02 -1.31
CA ASP A 329 -3.85 -18.93 -1.93
C ASP A 329 -2.40 -19.32 -2.24
N LEU A 330 -1.72 -20.10 -1.38
CA LEU A 330 -0.39 -20.67 -1.67
C LEU A 330 -0.40 -21.59 -2.90
N GLU A 331 -1.40 -22.47 -3.01
CA GLU A 331 -1.52 -23.35 -4.18
C GLU A 331 -1.70 -22.53 -5.46
N ALA A 332 -2.61 -21.55 -5.45
CA ALA A 332 -2.86 -20.70 -6.59
C ALA A 332 -1.61 -19.89 -6.98
N LEU A 333 -0.90 -19.34 -5.99
CA LEU A 333 0.35 -18.60 -6.17
C LEU A 333 1.42 -19.49 -6.82
N ALA A 334 1.66 -20.66 -6.24
CA ALA A 334 2.71 -21.56 -6.69
C ALA A 334 2.41 -22.16 -8.08
N ARG A 335 1.14 -22.42 -8.40
CA ARG A 335 0.74 -22.80 -9.76
C ARG A 335 0.96 -21.67 -10.76
N GLY A 336 0.67 -20.42 -10.38
CA GLY A 336 0.94 -19.24 -11.19
C GLY A 336 2.42 -19.12 -11.53
N ILE A 337 3.30 -19.27 -10.53
CA ILE A 337 4.76 -19.24 -10.72
C ILE A 337 5.23 -20.36 -11.65
N ALA A 338 4.70 -21.57 -11.49
CA ALA A 338 5.06 -22.71 -12.34
C ALA A 338 4.64 -22.57 -13.81
N GLN A 339 3.70 -21.67 -14.11
CA GLN A 339 3.21 -21.40 -15.46
C GLN A 339 3.96 -20.25 -16.15
N LEU A 340 4.85 -19.56 -15.42
CA LEU A 340 5.64 -18.47 -16.00
C LEU A 340 6.61 -19.01 -17.07
N PRO A 341 6.93 -18.20 -18.09
CA PRO A 341 7.95 -18.52 -19.09
C PRO A 341 9.31 -18.89 -18.48
N ALA A 342 10.05 -19.78 -19.15
CA ALA A 342 11.30 -20.36 -18.64
C ALA A 342 12.44 -19.34 -18.42
N ASP A 343 12.38 -18.21 -19.12
CA ASP A 343 13.28 -17.06 -18.96
C ASP A 343 12.98 -16.24 -17.70
N ARG A 344 11.74 -16.26 -17.21
CA ARG A 344 11.38 -15.70 -15.88
C ARG A 344 11.60 -16.70 -14.76
N VAL A 345 11.22 -17.96 -14.97
CA VAL A 345 11.32 -19.02 -13.95
C VAL A 345 11.93 -20.29 -14.57
N PRO A 346 13.19 -20.63 -14.24
CA PRO A 346 13.82 -21.85 -14.73
C PRO A 346 13.03 -23.11 -14.37
N ALA A 347 13.14 -24.15 -15.21
CA ALA A 347 12.36 -25.39 -15.07
C ALA A 347 12.51 -26.09 -13.71
N GLU A 348 13.68 -25.97 -13.06
CA GLU A 348 13.88 -26.47 -11.70
C GLU A 348 12.99 -25.75 -10.67
N ARG A 349 12.91 -24.42 -10.73
CA ARG A 349 12.07 -23.61 -9.84
C ARG A 349 10.59 -23.80 -10.14
N ALA A 350 10.21 -23.96 -11.40
CA ALA A 350 8.85 -24.32 -11.76
C ALA A 350 8.43 -25.66 -11.13
N ARG A 351 9.32 -26.67 -11.11
CA ARG A 351 9.08 -27.95 -10.41
C ARG A 351 8.96 -27.78 -8.89
N GLN A 352 9.80 -26.95 -8.28
CA GLN A 352 9.70 -26.63 -6.86
C GLN A 352 8.36 -25.95 -6.52
N ALA A 353 7.92 -25.01 -7.34
CA ALA A 353 6.61 -24.36 -7.19
C ALA A 353 5.46 -25.37 -7.32
N LEU A 354 5.51 -26.30 -8.28
CA LEU A 354 4.52 -27.38 -8.37
C LEU A 354 4.52 -28.31 -7.15
N ALA A 355 5.68 -28.58 -6.56
CA ALA A 355 5.77 -29.36 -5.32
C ALA A 355 5.13 -28.62 -4.13
N LEU A 356 5.30 -27.30 -4.04
CA LEU A 356 4.60 -26.47 -3.05
C LEU A 356 3.09 -26.52 -3.25
N ALA A 357 2.64 -26.36 -4.50
CA ALA A 357 1.21 -26.44 -4.85
C ALA A 357 0.61 -27.80 -4.50
N ALA A 358 1.32 -28.89 -4.80
CA ALA A 358 0.88 -30.24 -4.48
C ALA A 358 0.76 -30.46 -2.97
N ARG A 359 1.72 -29.98 -2.18
CA ARG A 359 1.65 -30.10 -0.71
C ARG A 359 0.52 -29.24 -0.12
N ALA A 360 0.31 -28.03 -0.61
CA ALA A 360 -0.82 -27.21 -0.21
C ALA A 360 -2.16 -27.89 -0.53
N ARG A 361 -2.29 -28.51 -1.71
CA ARG A 361 -3.46 -29.30 -2.11
C ARG A 361 -3.75 -30.46 -1.15
N LEU A 362 -2.74 -31.18 -0.67
CA LEU A 362 -2.94 -32.25 0.31
C LEU A 362 -3.59 -31.75 1.62
N VAL A 363 -3.21 -30.55 2.07
CA VAL A 363 -3.81 -29.92 3.26
C VAL A 363 -5.27 -29.54 2.99
N LEU A 364 -5.55 -28.98 1.80
CA LEU A 364 -6.90 -28.60 1.38
C LEU A 364 -7.84 -29.80 1.25
N ASP A 365 -7.37 -30.89 0.63
CA ASP A 365 -8.16 -32.10 0.44
C ASP A 365 -8.48 -32.78 1.78
N ARG A 366 -7.60 -32.65 2.77
CA ARG A 366 -7.85 -33.10 4.14
C ARG A 366 -8.86 -32.22 4.89
N GLY A 367 -8.95 -30.93 4.57
CA GLY A 367 -9.92 -30.00 5.16
C GLY A 367 -9.57 -29.50 6.57
N GLU A 368 -8.36 -29.78 7.06
CA GLU A 368 -7.85 -29.30 8.35
C GLU A 368 -6.34 -29.08 8.28
N VAL A 369 -5.81 -28.16 9.10
CA VAL A 369 -4.38 -27.83 9.17
C VAL A 369 -3.79 -28.44 10.44
N HIS A 370 -2.73 -29.25 10.31
CA HIS A 370 -1.99 -29.82 11.45
C HIS A 370 -0.74 -28.99 11.77
N ASP A 371 -0.16 -29.18 12.95
CA ASP A 371 1.04 -28.47 13.40
C ASP A 371 2.21 -28.60 12.43
N ASP A 372 2.41 -29.80 11.85
CA ASP A 372 3.46 -30.04 10.85
C ASP A 372 3.23 -29.28 9.55
N ASP A 373 1.97 -29.08 9.15
CA ASP A 373 1.62 -28.27 7.99
C ASP A 373 1.85 -26.79 8.25
N ARG A 374 1.57 -26.34 9.47
CA ARG A 374 1.85 -24.97 9.89
C ARG A 374 3.34 -24.72 9.92
N ALA A 375 4.11 -25.60 10.56
CA ALA A 375 5.57 -25.52 10.62
C ALA A 375 6.19 -25.53 9.21
N TRP A 376 5.65 -26.35 8.30
CA TRP A 376 6.06 -26.34 6.91
C TRP A 376 5.76 -25.01 6.21
N LEU A 377 4.54 -24.49 6.31
CA LEU A 377 4.17 -23.21 5.69
C LEU A 377 5.09 -22.07 6.19
N MET A 378 5.40 -22.05 7.49
CA MET A 378 6.34 -21.10 8.09
C MET A 378 7.78 -21.26 7.57
N SER A 379 8.21 -22.49 7.30
CA SER A 379 9.50 -22.73 6.64
C SER A 379 9.50 -22.25 5.18
N VAL A 380 8.37 -22.33 4.49
CA VAL A 380 8.24 -21.87 3.11
C VAL A 380 8.23 -20.34 3.06
N GLY A 381 7.41 -19.69 3.87
CA GLY A 381 7.23 -18.24 3.91
C GLY A 381 8.53 -17.45 4.06
N ARG A 382 9.37 -17.84 5.03
CA ARG A 382 10.65 -17.18 5.33
C ARG A 382 11.62 -17.10 4.15
N ASP A 383 11.44 -17.96 3.16
CA ASP A 383 12.33 -18.11 2.02
C ASP A 383 11.61 -18.08 0.68
N LEU A 384 10.29 -17.84 0.63
CA LEU A 384 9.48 -18.08 -0.57
C LEU A 384 9.98 -17.27 -1.77
N GLY A 385 10.24 -15.98 -1.56
CA GLY A 385 10.85 -15.11 -2.58
C GLY A 385 12.25 -15.61 -3.00
N ARG A 386 13.10 -16.04 -2.07
CA ARG A 386 14.45 -16.55 -2.38
C ARG A 386 14.46 -17.93 -3.05
N ARG A 387 13.47 -18.78 -2.75
CA ARG A 387 13.34 -20.13 -3.31
C ARG A 387 12.83 -20.09 -4.75
N LEU A 388 12.00 -19.09 -5.07
CA LEU A 388 11.29 -19.01 -6.34
C LEU A 388 11.87 -17.97 -7.30
N ARG A 389 12.56 -16.93 -6.82
CA ARG A 389 13.43 -16.05 -7.62
C ARG A 389 14.78 -16.69 -7.87
#